data_AF-A0A382LAS0-F1
#
_entry.id   AF-A0A382LAS0-F1
#
_cell.length_a   1.000
_cell.length_b   1.000
_cell.length_c   1.000
_cell.angle_alpha   90.00
_cell.angle_beta   90.00
_cell.angle_gamma   90.00
#
_symmetry.space_group_name_H-M   'P 1'
#
loop_
_entity.id
_entity.type
_entity.pdbx_description
1 polymer ?
#
loop_
_entity_poly.entity_id
_entity_poly.type
_entity_poly.pdbx_seq_one_letter_code
_entity_poly.pdbx_strand_id
1 'polypeptide(L)' 'MNIYSKKSAAGLLGLARRAGMVEQGVSSTRKALRQNRANLVLIAEDGSKIQREKIDNILKHKNVP' A
#
# COMPACT_ATOMS: atom_id res chain seq x y z
N MET A 1 13.28 -16.14 15.19
CA MET A 1 14.19 -15.56 14.17
C MET A 1 13.40 -14.50 13.39
N ASN A 2 13.62 -13.22 13.68
CA ASN A 2 12.94 -12.14 12.95
C ASN A 2 13.64 -11.96 11.59
N ILE A 3 13.10 -12.59 10.55
CA ILE A 3 13.66 -12.62 9.19
C ILE A 3 13.43 -11.34 8.39
N TYR A 4 12.78 -10.32 8.97
CA TYR A 4 12.39 -9.11 8.25
C TYR A 4 13.25 -7.90 8.65
N SER A 5 14.49 -7.85 8.15
CA SER A 5 15.28 -6.62 8.15
C SER A 5 14.61 -5.56 7.26
N LYS A 6 14.72 -4.26 7.57
CA LYS A 6 14.26 -3.19 6.66
C LYS A 6 14.75 -3.38 5.21
N LYS A 7 15.97 -3.93 5.05
CA LYS A 7 16.54 -4.26 3.74
C LYS A 7 15.74 -5.35 3.01
N SER A 8 15.19 -6.33 3.72
CA SER A 8 14.38 -7.39 3.11
C SER A 8 13.00 -6.88 2.69
N ALA A 9 12.36 -6.00 3.48
CA ALA A 9 11.08 -5.39 3.12
C ALA A 9 11.18 -4.52 1.85
N ALA A 10 12.21 -3.68 1.75
CA ALA A 10 12.46 -2.88 0.54
C ALA A 10 12.78 -3.77 -0.69
N GLY A 11 13.50 -4.87 -0.48
CA GLY A 11 13.77 -5.86 -1.52
C GLY A 11 12.50 -6.50 -2.08
N LEU A 12 11.57 -6.91 -1.20
CA LEU A 12 10.27 -7.48 -1.59
C LEU A 12 9.42 -6.47 -2.36
N LEU A 13 9.36 -5.21 -1.89
CA LEU A 13 8.65 -4.15 -2.62
C LEU A 13 9.26 -3.91 -4.01
N GLY A 14 10.59 -3.95 -4.11
CA GLY A 14 11.29 -3.86 -5.39
C GLY A 14 10.95 -4.99 -6.36
N LEU A 15 10.82 -6.23 -5.86
CA LEU A 15 10.38 -7.39 -6.65
C LEU A 15 8.93 -7.21 -7.14
N ALA A 16 8.01 -6.83 -6.25
CA ALA A 16 6.61 -6.60 -6.60
C ALA A 16 6.46 -5.50 -7.66
N ARG A 17 7.25 -4.43 -7.55
CA ARG A 17 7.28 -3.36 -8.55
C ARG A 17 7.74 -3.85 -9.92
N ARG A 18 8.82 -4.65 -9.98
CA ARG A 18 9.31 -5.23 -11.24
C ARG A 18 8.32 -6.20 -11.89
N ALA A 19 7.52 -6.89 -11.08
CA ALA A 19 6.45 -7.76 -11.55
C ALA A 19 5.19 -7.01 -12.02
N GLY A 20 5.16 -5.68 -11.95
CA GLY A 20 3.98 -4.87 -12.34
C GLY A 20 2.85 -4.88 -11.31
N MET A 21 3.12 -5.31 -10.07
CA MET A 21 2.11 -5.51 -9.03
C MET A 21 1.95 -4.32 -8.07
N VAL A 22 2.54 -3.16 -8.39
CA VAL A 22 2.53 -1.97 -7.52
C VAL A 22 1.81 -0.82 -8.21
N GLU A 23 0.71 -0.39 -7.58
CA GLU A 23 -0.02 0.84 -7.92
C GLU A 23 0.55 2.00 -7.09
N GLN A 24 0.74 3.18 -7.70
CA GLN A 24 1.31 4.35 -7.01
C GLN A 24 0.33 5.51 -6.97
N GLY A 25 0.34 6.23 -5.84
CA GLY A 25 -0.45 7.44 -5.62
C GLY A 25 -1.90 7.18 -5.19
N VAL A 26 -2.46 8.17 -4.50
CA VAL A 26 -3.77 8.10 -3.82
C VAL A 26 -4.89 7.66 -4.77
N SER A 27 -4.95 8.22 -5.98
CA SER A 27 -6.03 7.92 -6.92
C SER A 27 -6.03 6.45 -7.36
N SER A 28 -4.85 5.92 -7.72
CA SER A 28 -4.74 4.53 -8.16
C SER A 28 -5.02 3.57 -6.99
N THR A 29 -4.48 3.85 -5.81
CA THR A 29 -4.76 3.06 -4.59
C THR A 29 -6.26 3.00 -4.30
N ARG A 30 -6.98 4.14 -4.36
CA ARG A 30 -8.44 4.15 -4.17
C ARG A 30 -9.16 3.30 -5.21
N LYS A 31 -8.73 3.34 -6.48
CA LYS A 31 -9.31 2.53 -7.55
C LYS A 31 -9.07 1.04 -7.28
N ALA A 32 -7.85 0.64 -6.94
CA ALA A 32 -7.49 -0.74 -6.63
C ALA A 32 -8.25 -1.28 -5.41
N LEU A 33 -8.36 -0.49 -4.33
CA LEU A 33 -9.15 -0.85 -3.15
C LEU A 33 -10.63 -1.06 -3.50
N ARG A 34 -11.26 -0.12 -4.22
CA ARG A 34 -12.67 -0.24 -4.63
C ARG A 34 -12.91 -1.47 -5.50
N GLN A 35 -11.95 -1.83 -6.35
CA GLN A 35 -12.01 -3.00 -7.22
C GLN A 35 -11.56 -4.30 -6.54
N ASN A 36 -11.26 -4.28 -5.23
CA ASN A 36 -10.75 -5.43 -4.47
C ASN A 36 -9.46 -6.05 -5.07
N ARG A 37 -8.63 -5.25 -5.73
CA ARG A 37 -7.34 -5.68 -6.29
C ARG A 37 -6.14 -5.42 -5.38
N ALA A 38 -6.32 -4.62 -4.32
CA ALA A 38 -5.24 -4.28 -3.40
C ALA A 38 -5.17 -5.28 -2.24
N ASN A 39 -4.00 -5.86 -2.00
CA ASN A 39 -3.74 -6.81 -0.91
C ASN A 39 -2.91 -6.23 0.24
N LEU A 40 -2.30 -5.07 0.05
CA LEU A 40 -1.50 -4.33 1.03
C LEU A 40 -1.48 -2.85 0.63
N VAL A 41 -1.58 -1.95 1.59
CA VAL A 41 -1.43 -0.50 1.38
C VAL A 41 -0.27 0.03 2.22
N LEU A 42 0.74 0.59 1.54
CA LEU A 42 1.84 1.29 2.20
C LEU A 42 1.57 2.79 2.19
N ILE A 43 1.60 3.42 3.36
CA ILE A 43 1.43 4.87 3.53
C ILE A 43 2.73 5.45 4.07
N ALA A 44 3.27 6.45 3.37
CA ALA A 44 4.44 7.18 3.84
C ALA A 44 4.07 8.00 5.09
N GLU A 45 4.92 7.96 6.11
CA GLU A 45 4.68 8.60 7.40
C GLU A 45 4.60 10.14 7.29
N ASP A 46 5.41 10.71 6.40
CA ASP A 46 5.48 12.13 6.05
C ASP A 46 4.42 12.54 5.00
N GLY A 47 3.52 11.63 4.64
CA GLY A 47 2.45 11.88 3.68
C GLY A 47 1.41 12.89 4.17
N SER A 48 0.76 13.58 3.22
CA SER A 48 -0.32 14.52 3.53
C SER A 48 -1.46 13.84 4.30
N LYS A 49 -1.82 14.40 5.47
CA LYS A 49 -2.93 13.93 6.30
C LYS A 49 -4.25 13.84 5.54
N ILE A 50 -4.57 14.88 4.75
CA ILE A 50 -5.80 14.93 3.93
C ILE A 50 -5.83 13.80 2.91
N GLN A 51 -4.68 13.45 2.33
CA GLN A 51 -4.60 12.35 1.37
C GLN A 51 -4.71 10.98 2.05
N ARG A 52 -4.08 10.83 3.22
CA ARG A 52 -4.18 9.63 4.04
C ARG A 52 -5.62 9.33 4.47
N GLU A 53 -6.36 10.33 4.92
CA GLU A 53 -7.78 10.17 5.31
C GLU A 53 -8.65 9.62 4.17
N LYS A 54 -8.35 9.93 2.91
CA LYS A 54 -9.07 9.38 1.74
C LYS A 54 -8.86 7.88 1.56
N ILE A 55 -7.75 7.34 2.05
CA ILE A 55 -7.41 5.92 2.03
C ILE A 55 -7.99 5.24 3.27
N ASP A 56 -7.74 5.80 4.46
CA ASP A 56 -8.20 5.27 5.75
C ASP A 56 -9.73 5.07 5.76
N ASN A 57 -10.50 6.01 5.20
CA ASN A 57 -11.95 5.89 5.10
C ASN A 57 -12.42 4.71 4.24
N ILE A 58 -11.62 4.24 3.28
CA ILE A 58 -11.93 3.04 2.50
C ILE A 58 -11.50 1.78 3.27
N LEU A 59 -10.34 1.82 3.93
CA LEU A 59 -9.81 0.70 4.70
C LEU A 59 -10.67 0.33 5.90
N LYS A 60 -11.38 1.28 6.52
CA LYS A 60 -12.38 1.01 7.58
C LYS A 60 -13.42 -0.06 7.21
N HIS A 61 -13.65 -0.27 5.92
CA HIS A 61 -14.64 -1.20 5.39
C HIS A 61 -14.01 -2.38 4.63
N LYS A 62 -12.69 -2.59 4.75
CA LYS A 62 -11.96 -3.64 4.03
C LYS A 62 -10.94 -4.31 4.93
N ASN A 63 -10.74 -5.61 4.72
CA ASN A 63 -9.68 -6.36 5.39
C ASN A 63 -8.38 -6.32 4.57
N VAL A 64 -7.84 -5.12 4.36
CA VAL A 64 -6.57 -4.89 3.65
C VAL A 64 -5.58 -4.29 4.64
N PRO A 65 -4.43 -4.95 4.88
CA PRO A 65 -3.39 -4.42 5.75
C PRO A 65 -2.71 -3.17 5.20
#